data_AF-A0A7X9J520-F1
#
_entry.id   AF-A0A7X9J520-F1
#
_cell.length_a   1.000
_cell.length_b   1.000
_cell.length_c   1.000
_cell.angle_alpha   90.00
_cell.angle_beta   90.00
_cell.angle_gamma   90.00
#
_symmetry.space_group_name_H-M   'P 1'
#
loop_
_entity.id
_entity.type
_entity.pdbx_description
1 polymer ?
#
loop_
_entity_poly.entity_id
_entity_poly.type
_entity_poly.pdbx_seq_one_letter_code
_entity_poly.pdbx_strand_id
1 'polypeptide(L)'
;MEVPMADVSLSPTGESFPLPAPEEYQAEFERVKSLADAARASGQEVVVVMGVGFVGAVMAAIIADTVDKTTGKPNKFVIGCQRPSSRSYWKIPMLNRGESPVKSEDPEVDPMIS
;
A
#
# COMPACT_ATOMS: atom_id res chain seq x y z
N MET A 1 -15.11 15.54 -28.55
CA MET A 1 -15.28 15.25 -27.12
C MET A 1 -13.89 15.32 -26.52
N GLU A 2 -13.60 16.36 -25.74
CA GLU A 2 -12.35 16.41 -24.99
C GLU A 2 -12.36 15.28 -23.97
N VAL A 3 -11.36 14.40 -24.03
CA VAL A 3 -11.10 13.44 -22.97
C VAL A 3 -10.69 14.28 -21.76
N PRO A 4 -11.38 14.20 -20.61
CA PRO A 4 -10.93 14.93 -19.43
C PRO A 4 -9.50 14.47 -19.12
N MET A 5 -8.57 15.42 -19.05
CA MET A 5 -7.20 15.13 -18.62
C MET A 5 -7.30 14.46 -17.25
N ALA A 6 -6.94 13.17 -17.17
CA ALA A 6 -6.92 12.47 -15.89
C ALA A 6 -6.00 13.24 -14.95
N ASP A 7 -6.50 13.59 -13.75
CA ASP A 7 -5.65 14.15 -12.72
C ASP A 7 -4.49 13.18 -12.48
N VAL A 8 -3.28 13.70 -12.42
CA VAL A 8 -2.07 12.90 -12.20
C VAL A 8 -1.48 13.16 -10.83
N SER A 9 -0.78 12.15 -10.31
CA SER A 9 0.06 12.24 -9.12
C SER A 9 1.52 12.07 -9.51
N LEU A 10 2.36 13.00 -9.10
CA LEU A 10 3.79 13.00 -9.40
C LEU A 10 4.58 12.51 -8.19
N SER A 11 5.48 11.55 -8.40
CA SER A 11 6.43 11.13 -7.38
C SER A 11 7.55 12.17 -7.21
N PRO A 12 8.35 12.08 -6.13
CA PRO A 12 9.55 12.91 -5.96
C PRO A 12 10.60 12.74 -7.07
N THR A 13 10.58 11.63 -7.81
CA THR A 13 11.47 11.37 -8.96
C THR A 13 10.91 11.91 -10.28
N GLY A 14 9.71 12.47 -10.27
CA GLY A 14 9.04 13.01 -11.47
C GLY A 14 8.23 11.97 -12.25
N GLU A 15 8.12 10.73 -11.77
CA GLU A 15 7.25 9.72 -12.37
C GLU A 15 5.77 10.10 -12.17
N SER A 16 4.96 9.91 -13.22
CA SER A 16 3.56 10.30 -13.23
C SER A 16 2.64 9.10 -13.17
N PHE A 17 1.66 9.16 -12.27
CA PHE A 17 0.66 8.12 -12.06
C PHE A 17 -0.74 8.72 -12.23
N PRO A 18 -1.59 8.19 -13.15
CA PRO A 18 -2.96 8.65 -13.27
C PRO A 18 -3.74 8.32 -11.99
N LEU A 19 -4.55 9.26 -11.51
CA LEU A 19 -5.49 8.94 -10.43
C LEU A 19 -6.54 7.95 -10.94
N PRO A 20 -6.98 7.00 -10.10
CA PRO A 20 -8.00 6.03 -10.50
C PRO A 20 -9.33 6.74 -10.70
N ALA A 21 -9.98 6.44 -11.82
CA ALA A 21 -11.32 6.89 -12.12
C ALA A 21 -12.36 6.19 -11.22
N PRO A 22 -13.52 6.81 -10.95
CA PRO A 22 -14.57 6.21 -10.11
C PRO A 22 -14.98 4.80 -10.55
N GLU A 23 -14.94 4.51 -11.85
CA GLU A 23 -15.30 3.22 -12.43
C GLU A 23 -14.31 2.10 -12.05
N GLU A 24 -13.07 2.45 -11.69
CA GLU A 24 -12.03 1.50 -11.30
C GLU A 24 -12.15 1.04 -9.83
N TYR A 25 -12.92 1.78 -9.01
CA TYR A 25 -12.97 1.56 -7.57
C TYR A 25 -13.60 0.21 -7.20
N GLN A 26 -14.63 -0.20 -7.96
CA GLN A 26 -15.33 -1.46 -7.71
C GLN A 26 -14.40 -2.65 -7.96
N ALA A 27 -13.65 -2.63 -9.07
CA ALA A 27 -12.71 -3.70 -9.41
C ALA A 27 -11.58 -3.80 -8.39
N GLU A 28 -11.03 -2.66 -7.95
CA GLU A 28 -9.98 -2.63 -6.92
C GLU A 28 -10.50 -3.12 -5.55
N PHE A 29 -11.72 -2.73 -5.17
CA PHE A 29 -12.36 -3.21 -3.96
C PHE A 29 -12.55 -4.73 -3.97
N GLU A 30 -13.04 -5.29 -5.09
CA GLU A 30 -13.20 -6.73 -5.25
C GLU A 30 -11.87 -7.48 -5.16
N ARG A 31 -10.81 -6.94 -5.78
CA ARG A 31 -9.45 -7.49 -5.70
C ARG A 31 -8.95 -7.52 -4.26
N VAL A 32 -9.00 -6.39 -3.55
CA VAL A 32 -8.54 -6.28 -2.15
C VAL A 32 -9.39 -7.17 -1.23
N LYS A 33 -10.71 -7.21 -1.45
CA LYS A 33 -11.62 -8.11 -0.71
C LYS A 33 -11.23 -9.58 -0.88
N SER A 34 -10.97 -10.01 -2.11
CA SER A 34 -10.55 -11.40 -2.38
C SER A 34 -9.25 -11.75 -1.66
N LEU A 35 -8.28 -10.84 -1.62
CA LEU A 35 -7.01 -11.04 -0.90
C LEU A 35 -7.23 -11.13 0.62
N ALA A 36 -8.05 -10.23 1.17
CA ALA A 36 -8.39 -10.25 2.59
C ALA A 36 -9.15 -11.52 3.00
N ASP A 37 -10.07 -12.00 2.15
CA ASP A 37 -10.82 -13.22 2.41
C ASP A 37 -9.90 -14.47 2.35
N ALA A 38 -8.97 -14.50 1.39
CA ALA A 38 -7.95 -15.56 1.32
C ALA A 38 -7.02 -15.57 2.55
N ALA A 39 -6.60 -14.39 3.02
CA ALA A 39 -5.81 -14.24 4.23
C ALA A 39 -6.57 -14.71 5.49
N ARG A 40 -7.86 -14.38 5.62
CA ARG A 40 -8.68 -14.91 6.72
C ARG A 40 -8.81 -16.42 6.66
N ALA A 41 -9.00 -16.97 5.47
CA ALA A 41 -9.09 -18.42 5.26
C ALA A 41 -7.79 -19.16 5.58
N SER A 42 -6.63 -18.51 5.42
CA SER A 42 -5.31 -19.04 5.83
C SER A 42 -5.00 -18.82 7.32
N GLY A 43 -5.91 -18.20 8.08
CA GLY A 43 -5.75 -17.94 9.51
C GLY A 43 -4.94 -16.69 9.85
N GLN A 44 -4.71 -15.80 8.88
CA GLN A 44 -4.05 -14.51 9.11
C GLN A 44 -5.04 -13.45 9.62
N GLU A 45 -4.57 -12.57 10.51
CA GLU A 45 -5.26 -11.35 10.92
C GLU A 45 -5.13 -10.29 9.82
N VAL A 46 -6.25 -9.72 9.37
CA VAL A 46 -6.24 -8.65 8.37
C VAL A 46 -6.14 -7.30 9.07
N VAL A 47 -5.08 -6.55 8.79
CA VAL A 47 -4.82 -5.22 9.37
C VAL A 47 -4.88 -4.16 8.28
N VAL A 48 -5.67 -3.11 8.49
CA VAL A 48 -5.75 -1.97 7.56
C VAL A 48 -5.03 -0.78 8.17
N VAL A 49 -4.02 -0.27 7.46
CA VAL A 49 -3.29 0.94 7.86
C VAL A 49 -3.80 2.11 7.03
N MET A 50 -4.49 3.04 7.70
CA MET A 50 -5.03 4.24 7.07
C MET A 50 -3.95 5.32 6.94
N GLY A 51 -3.55 5.60 5.71
CA GLY A 51 -2.49 6.52 5.36
C GLY A 51 -1.13 5.82 5.31
N VAL A 52 -0.44 5.93 4.18
CA VAL A 52 0.92 5.38 3.94
C VAL A 52 1.94 6.51 3.81
N GLY A 53 1.89 7.42 4.79
CA GLY A 53 2.98 8.38 5.03
C GLY A 53 4.20 7.71 5.66
N PHE A 54 5.13 8.49 6.19
CA PHE A 54 6.31 7.95 6.89
C PHE A 54 5.92 6.93 7.97
N VAL A 55 5.13 7.37 8.96
CA VAL A 55 4.69 6.49 10.06
C VAL A 55 3.86 5.32 9.56
N GLY A 56 2.91 5.57 8.66
CA GLY A 56 1.99 4.54 8.18
C GLY A 56 2.68 3.45 7.36
N ALA A 57 3.59 3.81 6.46
CA ALA A 57 4.33 2.84 5.64
C ALA A 57 5.26 1.98 6.51
N VAL A 58 6.00 2.61 7.44
CA VAL A 58 6.89 1.91 8.36
C VAL A 58 6.10 0.98 9.29
N MET A 59 5.00 1.47 9.87
CA MET A 59 4.15 0.63 10.73
C MET A 59 3.51 -0.52 9.96
N ALA A 60 3.09 -0.31 8.70
CA ALA A 60 2.56 -1.38 7.87
C ALA A 60 3.60 -2.48 7.64
N ALA A 61 4.85 -2.11 7.33
CA ALA A 61 5.95 -3.04 7.16
C ALA A 61 6.27 -3.81 8.45
N ILE A 62 6.39 -3.11 9.59
CA ILE A 62 6.64 -3.74 10.90
C ILE A 62 5.54 -4.76 11.23
N ILE A 63 4.27 -4.40 11.03
CA ILE A 63 3.13 -5.29 11.29
C ILE A 63 3.20 -6.52 10.36
N ALA A 64 3.53 -6.32 9.08
CA ALA A 64 3.63 -7.39 8.10
C ALA A 64 4.77 -8.38 8.42
N ASP A 65 5.89 -7.87 8.96
CA ASP A 65 7.05 -8.68 9.34
C ASP A 65 6.87 -9.43 10.68
N THR A 66 5.84 -9.08 11.46
CA THR A 66 5.61 -9.78 12.73
C THR A 66 5.24 -11.26 12.54
N VAL A 67 5.89 -12.10 13.34
CA VAL A 67 5.63 -13.54 13.40
C VAL A 67 4.92 -13.95 14.67
N ASP A 68 4.17 -15.04 14.59
CA ASP A 68 3.65 -15.72 15.78
C ASP A 68 4.81 -16.29 16.62
N LYS A 69 4.76 -16.07 17.94
CA LYS A 69 5.87 -16.41 18.85
C LYS A 69 6.11 -17.92 18.96
N THR A 70 5.08 -18.74 18.75
CA THR A 70 5.18 -20.19 18.92
C THR A 70 5.61 -20.87 17.63
N THR A 71 5.05 -20.44 16.50
CA THR A 71 5.25 -21.08 15.19
C THR A 71 6.35 -20.42 14.37
N GLY A 72 6.73 -19.17 14.67
CA GLY A 72 7.69 -18.39 13.90
C GLY A 72 7.21 -17.99 12.52
N LYS A 73 5.91 -18.16 12.21
CA LYS A 73 5.34 -17.85 10.89
C LYS A 73 4.65 -16.49 10.90
N PRO A 74 4.67 -15.75 9.77
CA PRO A 74 3.84 -14.55 9.61
C PRO A 74 2.37 -14.89 9.80
N ASN A 75 1.66 -14.10 10.61
CA ASN A 75 0.25 -14.33 10.93
C ASN A 75 -0.65 -13.13 10.63
N LYS A 76 -0.15 -12.13 9.90
CA LYS A 76 -0.89 -10.92 9.53
C LYS A 76 -0.87 -10.71 8.02
N PHE A 77 -1.93 -10.10 7.53
CA PHE A 77 -2.05 -9.60 6.17
C PHE A 77 -2.38 -8.11 6.23
N VAL A 78 -1.45 -7.28 5.77
CA VAL A 78 -1.52 -5.82 5.96
C VAL A 78 -1.94 -5.14 4.66
N ILE A 79 -2.92 -4.25 4.76
CA ILE A 79 -3.44 -3.44 3.66
C ILE A 79 -3.13 -1.98 3.95
N GLY A 80 -2.24 -1.37 3.17
CA GLY A 80 -2.03 0.08 3.18
C GLY A 80 -3.13 0.77 2.39
N CYS A 81 -3.88 1.67 3.03
CA CYS A 81 -4.97 2.41 2.40
C CYS A 81 -4.62 3.90 2.30
N GLN A 82 -4.74 4.49 1.10
CA GLN A 82 -4.48 5.91 0.89
C GLN A 82 -5.57 6.50 0.01
N ARG A 83 -6.06 7.69 0.39
CA ARG A 83 -6.95 8.46 -0.48
C ARG A 83 -6.22 8.80 -1.78
N PRO A 84 -6.78 8.52 -2.96
CA PRO A 84 -6.22 8.96 -4.23
C PRO A 84 -6.23 10.50 -4.27
N SER A 85 -5.05 11.09 -4.44
CA SER A 85 -4.89 12.53 -4.62
C SER A 85 -3.64 12.81 -5.42
N SER A 86 -3.60 13.93 -6.14
CA SER A 86 -2.41 14.37 -6.90
C SER A 86 -1.15 14.44 -6.03
N ARG A 87 -1.30 14.73 -4.72
CA ARG A 87 -0.18 14.86 -3.78
C ARG A 87 0.38 13.54 -3.24
N SER A 88 -0.38 12.45 -3.31
CA SER A 88 -0.05 11.23 -2.54
C SER A 88 -0.36 9.91 -3.23
N TYR A 89 -1.08 9.91 -4.36
CA TYR A 89 -1.46 8.65 -5.00
C TYR A 89 -0.25 7.88 -5.51
N TRP A 90 0.80 8.56 -5.98
CA TRP A 90 2.08 7.98 -6.40
C TRP A 90 2.69 6.97 -5.41
N LYS A 91 2.35 7.07 -4.11
CA LYS A 91 2.83 6.15 -3.07
C LYS A 91 2.26 4.73 -3.22
N ILE A 92 1.00 4.61 -3.62
CA ILE A 92 0.33 3.31 -3.78
C ILE A 92 0.99 2.44 -4.86
N PRO A 93 1.16 2.89 -6.11
CA PRO A 93 1.82 2.08 -7.13
C PRO A 93 3.28 1.80 -6.78
N MET A 94 4.03 2.75 -6.20
CA MET A 94 5.39 2.49 -5.72
C MET A 94 5.44 1.37 -4.66
N LEU A 95 4.59 1.45 -3.63
CA LEU A 95 4.49 0.39 -2.61
C LEU A 95 4.13 -0.97 -3.24
N ASN A 96 3.22 -1.00 -4.21
CA ASN A 96 2.86 -2.23 -4.92
C ASN A 96 4.00 -2.79 -5.80
N ARG A 97 5.03 -1.98 -6.09
CA ARG A 97 6.28 -2.42 -6.74
C ARG A 97 7.38 -2.82 -5.74
N GLY A 98 7.11 -2.78 -4.43
CA GLY A 98 8.13 -3.01 -3.40
C GLY A 98 9.09 -1.81 -3.25
N GLU A 99 8.67 -0.61 -3.66
CA GLU A 99 9.47 0.60 -3.56
C GLU A 99 9.04 1.44 -2.36
N SER A 100 9.97 1.76 -1.47
CA SER A 100 9.75 2.67 -0.34
C SER A 100 9.30 4.06 -0.81
N PRO A 101 8.10 4.55 -0.41
CA PRO A 101 7.61 5.87 -0.77
C PRO A 101 8.13 6.97 0.17
N VAL A 102 9.02 6.61 1.10
CA VAL A 102 9.54 7.47 2.17
C VAL A 102 11.05 7.40 2.15
N LYS A 103 11.71 8.42 2.68
CA LYS A 103 13.15 8.43 2.87
C LYS A 103 13.44 8.56 4.36
N SER A 104 14.39 7.77 4.83
CA SER A 104 14.85 7.74 6.21
C SER A 104 16.37 7.76 6.23
N GLU A 105 16.94 8.35 7.29
CA GLU A 105 18.38 8.21 7.59
C GLU A 105 18.69 6.84 8.22
N ASP A 106 17.67 6.17 8.78
CA ASP A 106 17.78 4.82 9.32
C ASP A 106 17.87 3.80 8.16
N PRO A 107 18.99 3.06 8.04
CA PRO A 107 19.21 2.11 6.95
C PRO A 107 18.25 0.93 6.96
N GLU A 108 17.56 0.66 8.08
CA GLU A 108 16.63 -0.46 8.19
C GLU A 108 15.27 -0.16 7.56
N VAL A 109 14.94 1.10 7.29
CA VAL A 109 13.60 1.49 6.80
C VAL A 109 13.33 1.07 5.36
N ASP A 110 14.24 1.35 4.44
CA ASP A 110 14.04 1.03 3.02
C ASP A 110 13.96 -0.50 2.79
N PRO A 111 14.81 -1.37 3.40
CA PRO A 111 14.72 -2.82 3.26
C PRO A 111 13.43 -3.46 3.81
N MET A 112 12.80 -2.83 4.81
CA MET A 112 11.53 -3.33 5.38
C MET A 112 10.35 -3.19 4.40
N ILE A 113 10.47 -2.33 3.38
CA ILE A 113 9.43 -2.09 2.38
C ILE A 113 9.92 -2.70 1.05
N SER A 114 9.61 -3.97 0.82
CA SER A 114 9.94 -4.71 -0.41
C SER A 114 8.83 -5.67 -0.86
#